data_AF-A0AAW0MQA0-F1
#
_entry.id   AF-A0AAW0MQA0-F1
#
_cell.length_a   1.000
_cell.length_b   1.000
_cell.length_c   1.000
_cell.angle_alpha   90.00
_cell.angle_beta   90.00
_cell.angle_gamma   90.00
#
_symmetry.space_group_name_H-M   'P 1'
#
loop_
_entity.id
_entity.type
_entity.pdbx_description
1 polymer ?
#
loop_
_entity_poly.entity_id
_entity_poly.type
_entity_poly.pdbx_seq_one_letter_code
_entity_poly.pdbx_strand_id
1 'polypeptide(L)'
;MKGPALILLLIGISGCSAQNVFLESQQATQVLQRNKRANQLFEEVKPGNLERECLEEICDHEEAREVFEQTAPTEIFWTKYLDCNGTVLERNVDSIRLVRACLEGKETRRQGGRGRRQGDEQEARRQG
;
A
#
# COMPACT_ATOMS: atom_id res chain seq x y z
N MET A 1 6.35 -58.39 16.33
CA MET A 1 5.46 -57.34 16.85
C MET A 1 6.29 -56.18 17.41
N LYS A 2 6.83 -55.29 16.56
CA LYS A 2 7.56 -54.06 16.96
C LYS A 2 7.26 -52.94 15.95
N GLY A 3 5.97 -52.69 15.70
CA GLY A 3 5.50 -51.85 14.59
C GLY A 3 5.00 -50.46 14.98
N PRO A 4 4.19 -50.29 16.04
CA PRO A 4 3.57 -48.98 16.30
C PRO A 4 4.40 -48.06 17.20
N ALA A 5 5.24 -48.62 18.09
CA ALA A 5 6.00 -47.83 19.07
C ALA A 5 7.11 -46.98 18.44
N LEU A 6 7.73 -47.45 17.35
CA LEU A 6 8.79 -46.73 16.65
C LEU A 6 8.23 -45.54 15.85
N ILE A 7 7.04 -45.70 15.27
CA ILE A 7 6.36 -44.65 14.51
C ILE A 7 5.94 -43.50 15.44
N LEU A 8 5.44 -43.82 16.63
CA LEU A 8 5.10 -42.82 17.65
C LEU A 8 6.34 -42.09 18.20
N LEU A 9 7.49 -42.77 18.30
CA LEU A 9 8.75 -42.16 18.74
C LEU A 9 9.28 -41.13 17.71
N LEU A 10 9.13 -41.40 16.41
CA LEU A 10 9.59 -40.51 15.33
C LEU A 10 8.75 -39.23 15.22
N ILE A 11 7.45 -39.31 15.49
CA ILE A 11 6.55 -38.15 15.49
C ILE A 11 6.82 -37.24 16.70
N GLY A 12 7.18 -37.82 17.86
CA GLY A 12 7.50 -37.07 19.08
C GLY A 12 8.77 -36.22 18.98
N ILE A 13 9.76 -36.64 18.18
CA ILE A 13 11.04 -35.93 18.02
C ILE A 13 10.92 -34.71 17.07
N SER A 14 9.99 -34.73 16.11
CA SER A 14 9.78 -33.61 15.16
C SER A 14 8.99 -32.43 15.74
N GLY A 15 8.45 -32.54 16.96
CA GLY A 15 7.59 -31.52 17.56
C GLY A 15 8.32 -30.36 18.27
N CYS A 16 9.64 -30.44 18.45
CA CYS A 16 10.40 -29.47 19.24
C CYS A 16 11.44 -28.74 18.40
N SER A 17 11.01 -27.80 17.55
CA SER A 17 11.85 -26.71 17.03
C SER A 17 10.99 -25.65 16.34
N ALA A 18 10.13 -24.97 17.11
CA ALA A 18 9.36 -23.82 16.61
C ALA A 18 9.58 -22.60 17.53
N GLN A 19 10.84 -22.31 17.88
CA GLN A 19 11.15 -21.13 18.69
C GLN A 19 11.14 -19.81 17.88
N ASN A 20 11.07 -19.88 16.54
CA ASN A 20 11.03 -18.70 15.65
C ASN A 20 10.12 -18.93 14.44
N VAL A 21 8.83 -19.25 14.66
CA VAL A 21 7.84 -19.43 13.57
C VAL A 21 7.34 -18.11 12.96
N PHE A 22 7.72 -16.97 13.55
CA PHE A 22 7.39 -15.65 13.04
C PHE A 22 8.68 -14.95 12.61
N LEU A 23 8.76 -14.61 11.32
CA LEU A 23 9.78 -13.71 10.81
C LEU A 23 9.44 -12.28 11.21
N GLU A 24 10.48 -11.46 11.43
CA GLU A 24 10.30 -10.01 11.55
C GLU A 24 9.61 -9.47 10.29
N SER A 25 8.72 -8.47 10.43
CA SER A 25 7.95 -7.90 9.33
C SER A 25 8.79 -7.56 8.08
N GLN A 26 10.00 -7.01 8.28
CA GLN A 26 10.92 -6.69 7.19
C GLN A 26 11.46 -7.94 6.47
N GLN A 27 11.68 -9.04 7.19
CA GLN A 27 12.12 -10.32 6.63
C GLN A 27 10.96 -11.09 5.99
N ALA A 28 9.77 -11.07 6.61
CA ALA A 28 8.56 -11.70 6.09
C ALA A 28 8.15 -11.11 4.72
N THR A 29 8.33 -9.80 4.54
CA THR A 29 8.02 -9.08 3.29
C THR A 29 8.94 -9.52 2.13
N GLN A 30 10.18 -9.91 2.42
CA GLN A 30 11.11 -10.42 1.40
C GLN A 30 10.73 -11.82 0.89
N VAL A 31 10.09 -12.62 1.75
CA VAL A 31 9.66 -13.99 1.43
C VAL A 31 8.33 -14.00 0.68
N LEU A 32 7.40 -13.11 1.03
CA LEU A 32 6.11 -12.96 0.38
C LEU A 32 6.15 -11.86 -0.69
N GLN A 33 6.91 -12.08 -1.77
CA GLN A 33 6.74 -11.28 -2.98
C GLN A 33 5.38 -11.61 -3.60
N ARG A 34 4.36 -10.83 -3.23
CA ARG A 34 3.03 -10.93 -3.83
C ARG A 34 3.13 -10.45 -5.28
N ASN A 35 3.01 -11.37 -6.23
CA ASN A 35 2.83 -10.99 -7.63
C ASN A 35 1.58 -10.11 -7.72
N LYS A 36 1.77 -8.85 -8.12
CA LYS A 36 0.65 -7.95 -8.36
C LYS A 36 -0.13 -8.43 -9.56
N ARG A 37 -1.43 -8.20 -9.52
CA ARG A 37 -2.30 -8.58 -10.61
C ARG A 37 -3.36 -7.50 -10.74
N ALA A 38 -2.92 -6.33 -11.18
CA ALA A 38 -3.83 -5.35 -11.77
C ALA A 38 -4.39 -5.92 -13.07
N ASN A 39 -5.61 -5.55 -13.43
CA ASN A 39 -6.27 -5.94 -14.67
C ASN A 39 -6.44 -7.47 -14.84
N GLN A 40 -6.87 -8.18 -13.79
CA GLN A 40 -7.22 -9.59 -13.89
C GLN A 40 -8.53 -9.81 -14.65
N LEU A 41 -8.65 -10.97 -15.31
CA LEU A 41 -9.93 -11.41 -15.88
C LEU A 41 -10.99 -11.45 -14.77
N PHE A 42 -12.09 -10.71 -14.95
CA PHE A 42 -13.20 -10.49 -14.00
C PHE A 42 -12.92 -9.54 -12.82
N GLU A 43 -11.85 -8.75 -12.85
CA GLU A 43 -11.57 -7.69 -11.85
C GLU A 43 -12.74 -6.71 -11.71
N GLU A 44 -13.34 -6.32 -12.84
CA GLU A 44 -14.47 -5.39 -12.97
C GLU A 44 -15.74 -5.81 -12.20
N VAL A 45 -15.85 -7.08 -11.78
CA VAL A 45 -17.00 -7.56 -10.99
C VAL A 45 -16.82 -7.24 -9.50
N LYS A 46 -15.59 -6.96 -9.06
CA LYS A 46 -15.32 -6.57 -7.68
C LYS A 46 -15.72 -5.11 -7.47
N PRO A 47 -16.31 -4.75 -6.32
CA PRO A 47 -16.51 -3.35 -5.97
C PRO A 47 -15.17 -2.60 -5.92
N GLY A 48 -15.15 -1.37 -6.44
CA GLY A 48 -14.00 -0.48 -6.42
C GLY A 48 -13.41 -0.34 -5.02
N ASN A 49 -12.09 -0.36 -4.90
CA ASN A 49 -11.42 -0.28 -3.62
C ASN A 49 -10.13 0.55 -3.68
N LEU A 50 -10.13 1.70 -3.00
CA LEU A 50 -9.02 2.65 -3.02
C LEU A 50 -7.66 2.04 -2.66
N GLU A 51 -7.63 1.20 -1.61
CA GLU A 51 -6.39 0.58 -1.16
C GLU A 51 -5.88 -0.40 -2.21
N ARG A 52 -6.74 -1.28 -2.74
CA ARG A 52 -6.36 -2.28 -3.72
C ARG A 52 -5.95 -1.65 -5.07
N GLU A 53 -6.81 -0.85 -5.66
CA GLU A 53 -6.67 -0.38 -7.05
C GLU A 53 -5.64 0.73 -7.16
N CYS A 54 -5.69 1.74 -6.29
CA CYS A 54 -4.88 2.94 -6.47
C CYS A 54 -3.63 3.00 -5.57
N LEU A 55 -3.63 2.36 -4.40
CA LEU A 55 -2.49 2.37 -3.47
C LEU A 55 -1.58 1.15 -3.68
N GLU A 56 -2.10 -0.07 -3.52
CA GLU A 56 -1.37 -1.32 -3.73
C GLU A 56 -1.06 -1.55 -5.22
N GLU A 57 -1.96 -1.12 -6.10
CA GLU A 57 -1.82 -1.14 -7.55
C GLU A 57 -1.70 0.30 -8.11
N ILE A 58 -1.47 0.41 -9.42
CA ILE A 58 -1.55 1.69 -10.13
C ILE A 58 -2.89 1.68 -10.82
N CYS A 59 -3.73 2.68 -10.53
CA CYS A 59 -5.04 2.79 -11.12
C CYS A 59 -5.08 3.86 -12.22
N ASP A 60 -5.98 3.67 -13.17
CA ASP A 60 -6.39 4.74 -14.10
C ASP A 60 -7.53 5.59 -13.51
N HIS A 61 -7.99 6.57 -14.29
CA HIS A 61 -9.02 7.50 -13.84
C HIS A 61 -10.39 6.83 -13.68
N GLU A 62 -10.69 5.82 -14.50
CA GLU A 62 -11.97 5.14 -14.47
C GLU A 62 -12.07 4.25 -13.23
N GLU A 63 -11.00 3.54 -12.88
CA GLU A 63 -10.90 2.79 -11.61
C GLU A 63 -11.05 3.74 -10.42
N ALA A 64 -10.42 4.93 -10.45
CA ALA A 64 -10.63 5.94 -9.43
C ALA A 64 -12.09 6.46 -9.39
N ARG A 65 -12.76 6.55 -10.54
CA ARG A 65 -14.19 6.90 -10.62
C ARG A 65 -15.06 5.82 -9.98
N GLU A 66 -14.72 4.55 -10.16
CA GLU A 66 -15.43 3.42 -9.55
C GLU A 66 -15.29 3.39 -8.02
N VAL A 67 -14.13 3.80 -7.48
CA VAL A 67 -13.89 3.89 -6.03
C VAL A 67 -14.79 4.93 -5.34
N PHE A 68 -14.97 6.11 -5.95
CA PHE A 68 -15.69 7.22 -5.31
C PHE A 68 -17.13 7.39 -5.81
N GLU A 69 -17.50 6.75 -6.92
CA GLU A 69 -18.80 6.79 -7.64
C GLU A 69 -19.26 8.18 -8.14
N GLN A 70 -18.74 9.27 -7.55
CA GLN A 70 -19.12 10.65 -7.82
C GLN A 70 -17.94 11.42 -8.45
N THR A 71 -18.23 12.23 -9.47
CA THR A 71 -17.21 12.98 -10.22
C THR A 71 -16.37 13.92 -9.34
N ALA A 72 -17.00 14.73 -8.49
CA ALA A 72 -16.28 15.71 -7.69
C ALA A 72 -15.21 15.11 -6.75
N PRO A 73 -15.51 14.09 -5.91
CA PRO A 73 -14.48 13.44 -5.10
C PRO A 73 -13.44 12.69 -5.95
N THR A 74 -13.82 12.11 -7.09
CA THR A 74 -12.85 11.51 -8.02
C THR A 74 -11.83 12.52 -8.52
N GLU A 75 -12.26 13.70 -8.97
CA GLU A 75 -11.33 14.73 -9.48
C GLU A 75 -10.37 15.25 -8.41
N ILE A 76 -10.87 15.43 -7.18
CA ILE A 76 -10.05 15.85 -6.03
C ILE A 76 -8.98 14.79 -5.74
N PHE A 77 -9.40 13.52 -5.66
CA PHE A 77 -8.48 12.41 -5.43
C PHE A 77 -7.47 12.29 -6.58
N TRP A 78 -7.95 12.28 -7.82
CA TRP A 78 -7.14 12.03 -9.01
C TRP A 78 -6.04 13.08 -9.18
N THR A 79 -6.38 14.36 -9.02
CA THR A 79 -5.40 15.45 -9.05
C THR A 79 -4.30 15.23 -8.02
N LYS A 80 -4.67 14.91 -6.78
CA LYS A 80 -3.71 14.65 -5.70
C LYS A 80 -2.89 13.39 -5.95
N TYR A 81 -3.50 12.35 -6.51
CA TYR A 81 -2.85 11.10 -6.85
C TYR A 81 -1.76 11.31 -7.89
N LEU A 82 -2.03 12.10 -8.93
CA LEU A 82 -1.03 12.50 -9.93
C LEU A 82 0.11 13.32 -9.30
N ASP A 83 -0.21 14.31 -8.47
CA ASP A 83 0.78 15.13 -7.75
C ASP A 83 1.68 14.27 -6.83
N CYS A 84 1.13 13.19 -6.28
CA CYS A 84 1.86 12.21 -5.46
C CYS A 84 2.61 11.16 -6.27
N ASN A 85 2.80 11.36 -7.59
CA ASN A 85 3.41 10.40 -8.51
C ASN A 85 2.71 9.02 -8.50
N GLY A 86 1.41 9.01 -8.26
CA GLY A 86 0.58 7.81 -8.16
C GLY A 86 0.65 6.93 -9.41
N THR A 87 0.78 7.49 -10.61
CA THR A 87 0.89 6.71 -11.86
C THR A 87 2.32 6.37 -12.25
N VAL A 88 3.32 6.94 -11.58
CA VAL A 88 4.75 6.85 -11.98
C VAL A 88 5.53 5.90 -11.07
N LEU A 89 5.26 5.91 -9.76
CA LEU A 89 6.01 5.09 -8.81
C LEU A 89 5.58 3.62 -8.91
N GLU A 90 6.52 2.72 -9.23
CA GLU A 90 6.29 1.29 -9.12
C GLU A 90 5.86 0.92 -7.69
N ARG A 91 4.77 0.15 -7.52
CA ARG A 91 4.30 -0.20 -6.17
C ARG A 91 5.21 -1.22 -5.48
N ASN A 92 5.69 -0.86 -4.32
CA ASN A 92 6.34 -1.73 -3.35
C ASN A 92 6.01 -1.15 -1.96
N VAL A 93 6.42 -1.84 -0.90
CA VAL A 93 6.04 -1.44 0.47
C VAL A 93 6.47 -0.01 0.80
N ASP A 94 7.61 0.46 0.29
CA ASP A 94 8.11 1.81 0.58
C ASP A 94 7.40 2.86 -0.27
N SER A 95 7.21 2.63 -1.58
CA SER A 95 6.48 3.58 -2.43
C SER A 95 5.01 3.70 -2.03
N ILE A 96 4.36 2.62 -1.60
CA ILE A 96 2.99 2.65 -1.06
C ILE A 96 2.92 3.58 0.16
N ARG A 97 3.88 3.47 1.08
CA ARG A 97 3.97 4.36 2.26
C ARG A 97 4.18 5.82 1.85
N LEU A 98 5.00 6.08 0.85
CA LEU A 98 5.27 7.42 0.33
C LEU A 98 4.02 8.04 -0.30
N VAL A 99 3.34 7.31 -1.19
CA VAL A 99 2.09 7.79 -1.84
C VAL A 99 1.02 8.05 -0.78
N ARG A 100 0.86 7.16 0.20
CA ARG A 100 -0.09 7.35 1.31
C ARG A 100 0.22 8.62 2.11
N ALA A 101 1.48 8.81 2.52
CA ALA A 101 1.87 10.01 3.27
C ALA A 101 1.59 11.31 2.49
N CYS A 102 1.87 11.30 1.18
CA CYS A 102 1.56 12.42 0.29
C CYS A 102 0.05 12.69 0.18
N LEU A 103 -0.76 11.65 -0.03
CA LEU A 103 -2.22 11.75 -0.09
C LEU A 103 -2.84 12.18 1.24
N GLU A 104 -2.21 11.88 2.37
CA GLU A 104 -2.65 12.33 3.69
C GLU A 104 -2.18 13.76 4.02
N GLY A 105 -1.30 14.36 3.20
CA GLY A 105 -0.68 15.65 3.49
C GLY A 105 0.27 15.61 4.69
N LYS A 106 0.75 14.41 5.07
CA LYS A 106 1.78 14.27 6.09
C LYS A 106 3.09 14.71 5.47
N GLU A 107 3.66 15.81 5.97
CA GLU A 107 4.97 16.31 5.53
C GLU A 107 6.02 15.19 5.69
N THR A 108 6.40 14.57 4.58
CA THR A 108 7.43 13.54 4.57
C THR A 108 8.75 14.22 4.91
N ARG A 109 9.22 14.05 6.15
CA ARG A 109 10.47 14.61 6.63
C ARG A 109 11.67 13.92 5.98
N ARG A 110 11.96 14.23 4.72
CA ARG A 110 13.31 14.38 4.11
C ARG A 110 13.25 14.63 2.59
N GLN A 111 13.64 15.86 2.24
CA GLN A 111 14.44 16.30 1.09
C GLN A 111 14.06 15.85 -0.33
N GLY A 112 13.73 16.86 -1.15
CA GLY A 112 14.13 16.92 -2.55
C GLY A 112 13.01 16.76 -3.57
N GLY A 113 12.23 17.81 -3.81
CA GLY A 113 11.30 17.85 -4.94
C GLY A 113 10.42 19.10 -4.93
N ARG A 114 10.48 19.88 -6.00
CA ARG A 114 9.88 21.20 -6.18
C ARG A 114 8.35 21.10 -6.31
N GLY A 115 7.59 21.64 -5.35
CA GLY A 115 6.15 21.85 -5.46
C GLY A 115 5.75 23.16 -4.76
N ARG A 116 5.10 24.07 -5.50
CA ARG A 116 4.86 25.47 -5.14
C ARG A 116 4.01 25.60 -3.87
N ARG A 117 4.48 26.40 -2.91
CA ARG A 117 3.61 27.11 -1.96
C ARG A 117 2.80 28.14 -2.73
N GLN A 118 1.48 28.13 -2.60
CA GLN A 118 0.66 29.29 -2.93
C GLN A 118 -0.53 29.35 -1.97
N GLY A 119 -0.62 30.49 -1.25
CA GLY A 119 -1.57 30.79 -0.17
C GLY A 119 -1.14 30.15 1.14
N ASP A 120 -0.71 30.85 2.20
CA ASP A 120 -1.31 32.05 2.77
C ASP A 120 -0.24 33.05 3.24
N GLU A 121 -0.07 34.15 2.50
CA GLU A 121 0.64 35.34 2.95
C GLU A 121 -0.30 36.54 2.88
N GLN A 122 -1.38 36.49 3.68
CA GLN A 122 -2.25 37.65 3.96
C GLN A 122 -2.83 37.61 5.38
N GLU A 123 -2.00 37.53 6.44
CA GLU A 123 -2.44 37.84 7.82
C GLU A 123 -1.26 38.31 8.69
N ALA A 124 -0.43 39.24 8.18
CA ALA A 124 0.68 39.82 8.97
C ALA A 124 0.98 41.30 8.65
N ARG A 125 -0.01 42.07 8.17
CA ARG A 125 0.08 43.54 8.03
C ARG A 125 -1.23 44.25 8.40
N ARG A 126 -1.89 43.81 9.47
CA ARG A 126 -3.10 44.49 10.00
C ARG A 126 -3.18 44.56 11.52
N GLN A 127 -2.04 44.64 12.21
CA GLN A 127 -2.00 45.21 13.56
C GLN A 127 -0.73 46.05 13.67
N GLY A 128 -0.83 47.26 13.12
CA GLY A 128 -0.16 48.42 13.71
C GLY A 128 -1.01 48.95 14.85
#